data_AF-A0A084DNY4-F1
#
_entry.id   AF-A0A084DNY4-F1
#
_cell.length_a   1.000
_cell.length_b   1.000
_cell.length_c   1.000
_cell.angle_alpha   90.00
_cell.angle_beta   90.00
_cell.angle_gamma   90.00
#
_symmetry.space_group_name_H-M   'P 1'
#
loop_
_entity.id
_entity.type
_entity.pdbx_description
1 polymer ?
#
loop_
_entity_poly.entity_id
_entity_poly.type
_entity_poly.pdbx_seq_one_letter_code
_entity_poly.pdbx_strand_id
1 'polypeptide(L)'
;MPSIFAAPADAPPSPVAAETRMVHDVATLKPSDYRSADGASWVISIVTPGADSGAVVTGTTYFDTAKGRTVPVPDARRRYANRGTWQVVASSSPSVPSTGRYDWLTLAWLPINRRPLPQTPEHLYSPFLRGGTIVYRWNPAAEGGEQFGNVRMIFPEWTQQVADALRSAPRGLPNAASATPPALDRLTAERNPMTAVLDFGDALRDEPVGHVLARLPVLLQVKDLHELSAIVFLCLSGSHAEDRPRFVDAIDAAISGTDDRARLLAIAYGAFAAGRAQPVPFRDTTLTPLINDVFVALKQRTSALGVPTGEGSPWYEFFTAYRLGEATGDKRP
;
A
#
# COMPACT_ATOMS: atom_id res chain seq x y z
N MET A 1 12.41 -14.79 -3.92
CA MET A 1 11.51 -13.87 -3.19
C MET A 1 10.08 -14.23 -3.56
N PRO A 2 9.17 -14.39 -2.59
CA PRO A 2 7.78 -14.66 -2.87
C PRO A 2 7.17 -13.46 -3.59
N SER A 3 6.78 -13.66 -4.85
CA SER A 3 5.98 -12.72 -5.64
C SER A 3 4.67 -13.44 -5.96
N ILE A 4 3.56 -12.70 -6.09
CA ILE A 4 2.27 -13.29 -6.51
C ILE A 4 2.34 -13.97 -7.87
N PHE A 5 3.37 -13.66 -8.67
CA PHE A 5 3.60 -14.26 -9.98
C PHE A 5 4.47 -15.54 -9.92
N ALA A 6 5.05 -15.83 -8.76
CA ALA A 6 5.88 -17.02 -8.51
C ALA A 6 5.21 -18.03 -7.57
N ALA A 7 4.25 -17.58 -6.75
CA ALA A 7 3.47 -18.44 -5.86
C ALA A 7 2.25 -19.03 -6.59
N PRO A 8 1.89 -20.31 -6.36
CA PRO A 8 0.65 -20.85 -6.90
C PRO A 8 -0.58 -20.16 -6.28
N ALA A 9 -1.71 -20.19 -7.01
CA ALA A 9 -2.92 -19.45 -6.65
C ALA A 9 -3.52 -19.88 -5.30
N ASP A 10 -3.23 -21.10 -4.86
CA ASP A 10 -3.66 -21.72 -3.60
C ASP A 10 -2.70 -21.48 -2.42
N ALA A 11 -1.51 -20.90 -2.64
CA ALA A 11 -0.61 -20.55 -1.54
C ALA A 11 -1.27 -19.54 -0.58
N PRO A 12 -1.07 -19.65 0.75
CA PRO A 12 -1.61 -18.67 1.69
C PRO A 12 -1.05 -17.28 1.40
N PRO A 13 -1.86 -16.22 1.52
CA PRO A 13 -1.40 -14.85 1.30
C PRO A 13 -0.33 -14.49 2.33
N SER A 14 0.76 -13.85 1.88
CA SER A 14 1.76 -13.28 2.78
C SER A 14 1.10 -12.15 3.59
N PRO A 15 1.04 -12.24 4.94
CA PRO A 15 0.55 -11.15 5.77
C PRO A 15 1.34 -9.85 5.56
N VAL A 16 2.65 -9.96 5.29
CA VAL A 16 3.48 -8.81 4.95
C VAL A 16 3.05 -8.17 3.65
N ALA A 17 2.75 -8.95 2.62
CA ALA A 17 2.43 -8.41 1.30
C ALA A 17 1.13 -7.59 1.28
N ALA A 18 0.08 -8.06 1.96
CA ALA A 18 -1.20 -7.34 2.05
C ALA A 18 -1.03 -6.01 2.80
N GLU A 19 -0.40 -6.04 3.97
CA GLU A 19 -0.13 -4.84 4.78
C GLU A 19 0.75 -3.84 4.03
N THR A 20 1.82 -4.32 3.39
CA THR A 20 2.70 -3.50 2.54
C THR A 20 1.92 -2.76 1.47
N ARG A 21 0.96 -3.45 0.84
CA ARG A 21 0.11 -2.89 -0.20
C ARG A 21 -0.81 -1.81 0.34
N MET A 22 -1.47 -2.04 1.47
CA MET A 22 -2.35 -1.07 2.12
C MET A 22 -1.59 0.16 2.61
N VAL A 23 -0.46 -0.02 3.32
CA VAL A 23 0.38 1.09 3.80
C VAL A 23 0.83 1.98 2.65
N HIS A 24 1.37 1.39 1.58
CA HIS A 24 1.78 2.15 0.40
C HIS A 24 0.62 2.93 -0.22
N ASP A 25 -0.51 2.25 -0.45
CA ASP A 25 -1.64 2.83 -1.17
C ASP A 25 -2.34 3.94 -0.40
N VAL A 26 -2.46 3.78 0.93
CA VAL A 26 -2.98 4.81 1.83
C VAL A 26 -2.03 5.99 1.93
N ALA A 27 -0.74 5.76 2.17
CA ALA A 27 0.24 6.83 2.32
C ALA A 27 0.49 7.62 1.02
N THR A 28 0.22 7.01 -0.14
CA THR A 28 0.34 7.67 -1.46
C THR A 28 -1.01 8.06 -2.07
N LEU A 29 -2.11 7.93 -1.32
CA LEU A 29 -3.45 8.30 -1.77
C LEU A 29 -3.51 9.82 -2.01
N LYS A 30 -3.97 10.22 -3.19
CA LYS A 30 -4.24 11.62 -3.51
C LYS A 30 -5.73 11.81 -3.73
N PRO A 31 -6.44 12.60 -2.90
CA PRO A 31 -7.88 12.83 -3.10
C PRO A 31 -8.23 13.38 -4.49
N SER A 32 -7.32 14.10 -5.13
CA SER A 32 -7.47 14.60 -6.51
C SER A 32 -7.70 13.51 -7.54
N ASP A 33 -7.12 12.32 -7.34
CA ASP A 33 -7.21 11.22 -8.31
C ASP A 33 -8.63 10.62 -8.39
N TYR A 34 -9.44 10.90 -7.37
CA TYR A 34 -10.81 10.43 -7.18
C TYR A 34 -11.85 11.51 -7.46
N ARG A 35 -11.40 12.66 -7.97
CA ARG A 35 -12.24 13.82 -8.26
C ARG A 35 -12.35 14.02 -9.76
N SER A 36 -13.42 13.48 -10.32
CA SER A 36 -13.84 13.65 -11.70
C SER A 36 -14.30 15.08 -12.03
N ALA A 37 -13.69 15.80 -12.98
CA ALA A 37 -14.41 16.84 -13.72
C ALA A 37 -15.55 16.23 -14.57
N ASP A 38 -15.38 14.98 -15.01
CA ASP A 38 -16.39 14.20 -15.75
C ASP A 38 -17.49 13.57 -14.88
N GLY A 39 -17.51 13.87 -13.57
CA GLY A 39 -18.50 13.33 -12.64
C GLY A 39 -18.31 11.85 -12.27
N ALA A 40 -17.20 11.20 -12.67
CA ALA A 40 -16.90 9.84 -12.25
C ALA A 40 -16.87 9.72 -10.71
N SER A 41 -17.54 8.70 -10.20
CA SER A 41 -17.71 8.49 -8.76
C SER A 41 -16.51 7.77 -8.18
N TRP A 42 -16.09 8.18 -6.99
CA TRP A 42 -15.23 7.32 -6.17
C TRP A 42 -16.09 6.27 -5.47
N VAL A 43 -15.51 5.08 -5.31
CA VAL A 43 -16.17 3.93 -4.73
C VAL A 43 -15.18 3.22 -3.82
N ILE A 44 -15.65 2.78 -2.66
CA ILE A 44 -14.97 1.84 -1.79
C ILE A 44 -15.73 0.54 -1.87
N SER A 45 -15.04 -0.55 -2.22
CA SER A 45 -15.62 -1.89 -2.33
C SER A 45 -14.76 -2.93 -1.62
N ILE A 46 -15.42 -3.95 -1.10
CA ILE A 46 -14.79 -5.22 -0.72
C ILE A 46 -14.71 -6.09 -1.98
N VAL A 47 -13.51 -6.59 -2.27
CA VAL A 47 -13.25 -7.52 -3.38
C VAL A 47 -13.12 -8.93 -2.83
N THR A 48 -13.88 -9.86 -3.40
CA THR A 48 -13.85 -11.28 -3.06
C THR A 48 -13.50 -12.09 -4.31
N PRO A 49 -12.25 -12.57 -4.43
CA PRO A 49 -11.83 -13.40 -5.55
C PRO A 49 -12.59 -14.72 -5.62
N GLY A 50 -12.84 -15.18 -6.84
CA GLY A 50 -13.25 -16.56 -7.08
C GLY A 50 -12.09 -17.52 -6.83
N ALA A 51 -12.41 -18.80 -6.60
CA ALA A 51 -11.43 -19.85 -6.31
C ALA A 51 -10.38 -20.05 -7.42
N ASP A 52 -10.71 -19.66 -8.65
CA ASP A 52 -9.91 -19.75 -9.86
C ASP A 52 -9.32 -18.40 -10.28
N SER A 53 -9.42 -17.35 -9.45
CA SER A 53 -8.66 -16.12 -9.66
C SER A 53 -7.16 -16.41 -9.51
N GLY A 54 -6.37 -15.96 -10.48
CA GLY A 54 -4.95 -16.27 -10.60
C GLY A 54 -4.65 -17.58 -11.33
N ALA A 55 -5.67 -18.37 -11.70
CA ALA A 55 -5.49 -19.58 -12.49
C ALA A 55 -4.96 -19.25 -13.89
N VAL A 56 -4.02 -20.07 -14.37
CA VAL A 56 -3.46 -19.93 -15.71
C VAL A 56 -4.52 -20.31 -16.73
N VAL A 57 -4.73 -19.46 -17.72
CA VAL A 57 -5.61 -19.73 -18.85
C VAL A 57 -4.78 -20.20 -20.03
N THR A 58 -5.11 -21.37 -20.56
CA THR A 58 -4.49 -21.99 -21.75
C THR A 58 -5.54 -22.18 -22.84
N GLY A 59 -5.10 -22.13 -24.11
CA GLY A 59 -5.99 -22.28 -25.28
C GLY A 59 -6.31 -20.97 -26.01
N THR A 60 -7.18 -21.06 -27.00
CA THR A 60 -7.53 -19.94 -27.91
C THR A 60 -8.79 -19.18 -27.48
N THR A 61 -9.54 -19.71 -26.50
CA THR A 61 -10.76 -19.09 -25.97
C THR A 61 -10.84 -19.26 -24.45
N TYR A 62 -11.58 -18.37 -23.78
CA TYR A 62 -11.90 -18.49 -22.36
C TYR A 62 -13.35 -18.06 -22.10
N PHE A 63 -13.97 -18.63 -21.07
CA PHE A 63 -15.32 -18.24 -20.64
C PHE A 63 -15.23 -17.05 -19.68
N ASP A 64 -15.75 -15.91 -20.11
CA ASP A 64 -15.89 -14.69 -19.32
C ASP A 64 -17.16 -14.80 -18.46
N THR A 65 -16.95 -15.02 -17.16
CA THR A 65 -18.03 -15.26 -16.19
C THR A 65 -18.81 -13.99 -15.84
N ALA A 66 -18.23 -12.81 -16.07
CA ALA A 66 -18.91 -11.54 -15.86
C ALA A 66 -19.88 -11.24 -17.02
N LYS A 67 -19.49 -11.59 -18.25
CA LYS A 67 -20.32 -11.41 -19.45
C LYS A 67 -21.18 -12.63 -19.80
N GLY A 68 -20.94 -13.79 -19.18
CA GLY A 68 -21.65 -15.04 -19.44
C GLY A 68 -21.43 -15.59 -20.86
N ARG A 69 -20.25 -15.36 -21.46
CA ARG A 69 -19.95 -15.76 -22.84
C ARG A 69 -18.49 -16.19 -23.03
N THR A 70 -18.26 -17.02 -24.03
CA THR A 70 -16.90 -17.36 -24.48
C THR A 70 -16.32 -16.23 -25.33
N VAL A 71 -15.08 -15.84 -25.06
CA VAL A 71 -14.35 -14.80 -25.79
C VAL A 71 -12.96 -15.32 -26.21
N PRO A 72 -12.36 -14.77 -27.28
CA PRO A 72 -11.02 -15.18 -27.70
C PRO A 72 -9.96 -14.78 -26.66
N VAL A 73 -8.93 -15.61 -26.51
CA VAL A 73 -7.70 -15.23 -25.81
C VAL A 73 -6.90 -14.34 -26.77
N PRO A 74 -6.57 -13.07 -26.41
CA PRO A 74 -6.04 -12.09 -27.37
C PRO A 74 -4.72 -12.46 -28.05
N ASP A 75 -3.95 -13.40 -27.48
CA ASP A 75 -2.68 -13.89 -28.01
C ASP A 75 -2.31 -15.26 -27.40
N ALA A 76 -1.26 -15.91 -27.92
CA ALA A 76 -0.74 -17.18 -27.39
C ALA A 76 0.08 -17.03 -26.09
N ARG A 77 0.16 -15.83 -25.50
CA ARG A 77 0.98 -15.61 -24.31
C ARG A 77 0.26 -16.12 -23.08
N ARG A 78 1.03 -16.61 -22.10
CA ARG A 78 0.48 -17.08 -20.83
C ARG A 78 -0.30 -15.94 -20.17
N ARG A 79 -1.53 -16.23 -19.76
CA ARG A 79 -2.44 -15.31 -19.07
C ARG A 79 -2.96 -15.96 -17.80
N TYR A 80 -3.39 -15.14 -16.86
CA TYR A 80 -4.15 -15.60 -15.71
C TYR A 80 -5.48 -14.85 -15.64
N ALA A 81 -6.50 -15.53 -15.14
CA ALA A 81 -7.81 -14.93 -14.94
C ALA A 81 -7.83 -14.09 -13.66
N ASN A 82 -8.44 -12.92 -13.70
CA ASN A 82 -8.84 -12.18 -12.51
C ASN A 82 -10.35 -12.28 -12.47
N ARG A 83 -10.90 -12.97 -11.47
CA ARG A 83 -12.33 -13.20 -11.39
C ARG A 83 -12.82 -13.22 -9.96
N GLY A 84 -14.06 -12.80 -9.78
CA GLY A 84 -14.68 -12.73 -8.47
C GLY A 84 -15.86 -11.77 -8.43
N THR A 85 -16.12 -11.29 -7.22
CA THR A 85 -17.20 -10.35 -6.93
C THR A 85 -16.67 -9.14 -6.20
N TRP A 86 -17.43 -8.04 -6.29
CA TRP A 86 -17.20 -6.85 -5.49
C TRP A 86 -18.51 -6.38 -4.88
N GLN A 87 -18.41 -5.76 -3.71
CA GLN A 87 -19.53 -5.18 -2.97
C GLN A 87 -19.17 -3.77 -2.52
N VAL A 88 -19.98 -2.78 -2.89
CA VAL A 88 -19.79 -1.39 -2.44
C VAL A 88 -20.06 -1.29 -0.95
N VAL A 89 -19.17 -0.60 -0.25
CA VAL A 89 -19.33 -0.20 1.15
C VAL A 89 -19.46 1.31 1.30
N ALA A 90 -18.93 2.11 0.38
CA ALA A 90 -19.15 3.55 0.31
C ALA A 90 -18.99 4.07 -1.12
N SER A 91 -19.71 5.14 -1.49
CA SER A 91 -19.51 5.82 -2.78
C SER A 91 -19.91 7.29 -2.70
N SER A 92 -19.38 8.10 -3.62
CA SER A 92 -19.85 9.47 -3.87
C SER A 92 -21.18 9.54 -4.62
N SER A 93 -21.67 8.45 -5.21
CA SER A 93 -22.91 8.45 -6.00
C SER A 93 -23.78 7.24 -5.72
N PRO A 94 -25.11 7.42 -5.59
CA PRO A 94 -26.05 6.30 -5.48
C PRO A 94 -26.23 5.54 -6.81
N SER A 95 -25.70 6.06 -7.93
CA SER A 95 -25.82 5.40 -9.25
C SER A 95 -24.87 4.21 -9.42
N VAL A 96 -23.95 4.00 -8.49
CA VAL A 96 -23.04 2.86 -8.52
C VAL A 96 -23.80 1.62 -8.07
N PRO A 97 -23.78 0.50 -8.83
CA PRO A 97 -24.43 -0.75 -8.39
C PRO A 97 -23.88 -1.18 -7.03
N SER A 98 -24.72 -1.74 -6.16
CA SER A 98 -24.30 -2.16 -4.82
C SER A 98 -23.33 -3.35 -4.83
N THR A 99 -23.39 -4.18 -5.88
CA THR A 99 -22.53 -5.33 -6.09
C THR A 99 -22.27 -5.56 -7.57
N GLY A 100 -21.25 -6.35 -7.89
CA GLY A 100 -21.01 -6.81 -9.24
C GLY A 100 -20.04 -7.99 -9.32
N ARG A 101 -19.83 -8.46 -10.55
CA ARG A 101 -18.85 -9.48 -10.89
C ARG A 101 -17.74 -8.86 -11.72
N TYR A 102 -16.54 -9.40 -11.60
CA TYR A 102 -15.44 -9.05 -12.49
C TYR A 102 -14.84 -10.31 -13.10
N ASP A 103 -14.44 -10.20 -14.36
CA ASP A 103 -13.68 -11.21 -15.08
C ASP A 103 -12.83 -10.52 -16.15
N TRP A 104 -11.52 -10.73 -16.14
CA TRP A 104 -10.65 -10.38 -17.25
C TRP A 104 -9.36 -11.19 -17.22
N LEU A 105 -8.68 -11.26 -18.37
CA LEU A 105 -7.36 -11.87 -18.47
C LEU A 105 -6.26 -10.83 -18.29
N THR A 106 -5.38 -11.03 -17.32
CA THR A 106 -4.11 -10.29 -17.27
C THR A 106 -3.00 -11.11 -17.90
N LEU A 107 -2.14 -10.44 -18.66
CA LEU A 107 -0.94 -11.05 -19.20
C LEU A 107 -0.06 -11.52 -18.03
N ALA A 108 0.28 -12.81 -17.99
CA ALA A 108 1.27 -13.29 -17.04
C ALA A 108 2.59 -12.62 -17.40
N TRP A 109 3.21 -11.96 -16.43
CA TRP A 109 4.49 -11.30 -16.63
C TRP A 109 5.50 -12.33 -17.16
N LEU A 110 5.85 -12.21 -18.43
CA LEU A 110 6.82 -13.10 -19.07
C LEU A 110 8.20 -12.79 -18.47
N PRO A 111 8.96 -13.79 -17.98
CA PRO A 111 10.30 -13.61 -17.42
C PRO A 111 11.36 -13.10 -18.41
N ILE A 112 10.97 -12.77 -19.64
CA ILE A 112 11.87 -12.75 -20.80
C ILE A 112 12.77 -11.50 -20.81
N ASN A 113 12.36 -10.36 -20.23
CA ASN A 113 13.13 -9.10 -20.39
C ASN A 113 13.46 -8.30 -19.12
N ARG A 114 12.98 -8.66 -17.91
CA ARG A 114 13.33 -7.92 -16.68
C ARG A 114 13.50 -8.87 -15.50
N ARG A 115 14.75 -9.30 -15.29
CA ARG A 115 15.18 -9.87 -14.01
C ARG A 115 16.02 -8.82 -13.27
N PRO A 116 15.78 -8.61 -11.97
CA PRO A 116 14.72 -9.21 -11.15
C PRO A 116 13.31 -8.65 -11.50
N LEU A 117 12.26 -9.44 -11.22
CA LEU A 117 10.86 -8.98 -11.31
C LEU A 117 10.69 -7.74 -10.42
N PRO A 118 9.90 -6.72 -10.83
CA PRO A 118 9.59 -5.61 -9.97
C PRO A 118 9.01 -6.12 -8.65
N GLN A 119 9.46 -5.51 -7.56
CA GLN A 119 9.09 -5.88 -6.20
C GLN A 119 8.22 -4.78 -5.55
N THR A 120 7.47 -4.05 -6.36
CA THR A 120 6.57 -3.00 -5.86
C THR A 120 5.36 -3.62 -5.16
N PRO A 121 4.62 -2.87 -4.34
CA PRO A 121 3.49 -3.41 -3.60
C PRO A 121 2.42 -4.07 -4.49
N GLU A 122 2.17 -3.53 -5.69
CA GLU A 122 1.26 -4.13 -6.70
C GLU A 122 1.71 -5.54 -7.13
N HIS A 123 3.02 -5.79 -7.13
CA HIS A 123 3.61 -7.07 -7.53
C HIS A 123 3.70 -8.07 -6.36
N LEU A 124 3.54 -7.58 -5.13
CA LEU A 124 3.50 -8.39 -3.92
C LEU A 124 2.08 -8.78 -3.56
N TYR A 125 1.09 -7.99 -3.94
CA TYR A 125 -0.30 -8.26 -3.62
C TYR A 125 -1.27 -7.64 -4.63
N SER A 126 -2.27 -8.42 -5.04
CA SER A 126 -3.38 -7.95 -5.88
C SER A 126 -4.71 -8.24 -5.18
N PRO A 127 -5.58 -7.23 -4.96
CA PRO A 127 -6.88 -7.45 -4.34
C PRO A 127 -7.80 -8.30 -5.22
N PHE A 128 -7.58 -8.34 -6.53
CA PHE A 128 -8.38 -9.15 -7.44
C PHE A 128 -8.00 -10.63 -7.43
N LEU A 129 -6.81 -10.96 -6.91
CA LEU A 129 -6.34 -12.33 -6.73
C LEU A 129 -6.49 -12.81 -5.28
N ARG A 130 -6.36 -11.91 -4.31
CA ARG A 130 -6.25 -12.25 -2.88
C ARG A 130 -7.31 -11.59 -1.98
N GLY A 131 -8.12 -10.70 -2.53
CA GLY A 131 -9.19 -9.99 -1.84
C GLY A 131 -8.72 -8.73 -1.13
N GLY A 132 -9.65 -8.05 -0.47
CA GLY A 132 -9.38 -6.87 0.34
C GLY A 132 -10.31 -5.71 0.03
N THR A 133 -10.11 -4.60 0.73
CA THR A 133 -10.90 -3.38 0.58
C THR A 133 -10.15 -2.40 -0.31
N ILE A 134 -10.81 -1.95 -1.38
CA ILE A 134 -10.22 -1.01 -2.33
C ILE A 134 -11.04 0.27 -2.40
N VAL A 135 -10.36 1.39 -2.59
CA VAL A 135 -10.93 2.63 -3.10
C VAL A 135 -10.50 2.82 -4.53
N TYR A 136 -11.44 3.25 -5.37
CA TYR A 136 -11.22 3.29 -6.79
C TYR A 136 -12.13 4.30 -7.49
N ARG A 137 -11.82 4.62 -8.75
CA ARG A 137 -12.61 5.54 -9.57
C ARG A 137 -13.48 4.73 -10.53
N TRP A 138 -14.79 4.76 -10.32
CA TRP A 138 -15.73 3.97 -11.11
C TRP A 138 -15.85 4.48 -12.54
N ASN A 139 -15.58 3.59 -13.49
CA ASN A 139 -15.75 3.84 -14.92
C ASN A 139 -16.71 2.81 -15.52
N PRO A 140 -18.04 3.10 -15.54
CA PRO A 140 -19.04 2.13 -16.02
C PRO A 140 -18.96 1.86 -17.53
N ALA A 141 -18.26 2.71 -18.30
CA ALA A 141 -18.10 2.53 -19.74
C ALA A 141 -16.89 1.65 -20.10
N ALA A 142 -15.98 1.39 -19.15
CA ALA A 142 -14.81 0.55 -19.37
C ALA A 142 -15.13 -0.93 -19.13
N GLU A 143 -14.37 -1.80 -19.79
CA GLU A 143 -14.47 -3.26 -19.62
C GLU A 143 -13.28 -3.82 -18.82
N GLY A 144 -13.47 -5.00 -18.21
CA GLY A 144 -12.40 -5.72 -17.53
C GLY A 144 -11.86 -4.97 -16.32
N GLY A 145 -10.54 -4.99 -16.10
CA GLY A 145 -9.91 -4.30 -14.97
C GLY A 145 -10.05 -2.77 -15.02
N GLU A 146 -10.21 -2.19 -16.21
CA GLU A 146 -10.29 -0.73 -16.41
C GLU A 146 -11.55 -0.10 -15.80
N GLN A 147 -12.59 -0.90 -15.54
CA GLN A 147 -13.80 -0.44 -14.85
C GLN A 147 -13.52 0.10 -13.44
N PHE A 148 -12.44 -0.39 -12.82
CA PHE A 148 -12.02 0.04 -11.49
C PHE A 148 -11.13 1.29 -11.51
N GLY A 149 -10.63 1.76 -12.66
CA GLY A 149 -9.79 2.98 -12.70
C GLY A 149 -8.59 2.94 -11.73
N ASN A 150 -8.26 4.06 -11.08
CA ASN A 150 -7.14 4.14 -10.15
C ASN A 150 -7.45 3.39 -8.84
N VAL A 151 -6.96 2.16 -8.72
CA VAL A 151 -7.22 1.26 -7.57
C VAL A 151 -6.17 1.45 -6.48
N ARG A 152 -6.64 1.69 -5.26
CA ARG A 152 -5.83 1.70 -4.03
C ARG A 152 -6.43 0.78 -2.99
N MET A 153 -5.63 -0.08 -2.38
CA MET A 153 -6.06 -0.80 -1.19
C MET A 153 -6.06 0.10 0.03
N ILE A 154 -7.05 -0.08 0.90
CA ILE A 154 -7.15 0.63 2.17
C ILE A 154 -7.30 -0.38 3.31
N PHE A 155 -6.95 0.03 4.51
CA PHE A 155 -7.28 -0.74 5.72
C PHE A 155 -8.82 -0.87 5.81
N PRO A 156 -9.37 -2.08 5.99
CA PRO A 156 -10.81 -2.29 6.11
C PRO A 156 -11.46 -1.40 7.18
N GLU A 157 -10.76 -1.20 8.29
CA GLU A 157 -11.14 -0.38 9.44
C GLU A 157 -11.23 1.12 9.10
N TRP A 158 -10.56 1.54 8.03
CA TRP A 158 -10.49 2.93 7.56
C TRP A 158 -11.52 3.26 6.48
N THR A 159 -12.48 2.38 6.20
CA THR A 159 -13.51 2.60 5.17
C THR A 159 -14.21 3.96 5.33
N GLN A 160 -14.66 4.28 6.54
CA GLN A 160 -15.35 5.54 6.80
C GLN A 160 -14.39 6.73 6.75
N GLN A 161 -13.20 6.57 7.32
CA GLN A 161 -12.14 7.56 7.40
C GLN A 161 -11.70 8.03 6.02
N VAL A 162 -11.49 7.08 5.09
CA VAL A 162 -11.16 7.34 3.69
C VAL A 162 -12.32 8.01 2.99
N ALA A 163 -13.55 7.52 3.17
CA ALA A 163 -14.73 8.13 2.56
C ALA A 163 -14.92 9.60 3.03
N ASP A 164 -14.71 9.87 4.31
CA ASP A 164 -14.79 11.21 4.89
C ASP A 164 -13.68 12.11 4.33
N ALA A 165 -12.43 11.64 4.26
CA ALA A 165 -11.32 12.39 3.69
C ALA A 165 -11.57 12.76 2.21
N LEU A 166 -12.09 11.80 1.42
CA LEU A 166 -12.44 12.04 0.02
C LEU A 166 -13.59 13.04 -0.14
N ARG A 167 -14.59 13.03 0.75
CA ARG A 167 -15.70 13.99 0.77
C ARG A 167 -15.24 15.39 1.17
N SER A 168 -14.38 15.49 2.18
CA SER A 168 -13.96 16.75 2.81
C SER A 168 -12.86 17.49 2.07
N ALA A 169 -12.08 16.83 1.20
CA ALA A 169 -10.96 17.52 0.55
C ALA A 169 -11.43 18.76 -0.27
N PRO A 170 -10.61 19.81 -0.44
CA PRO A 170 -11.02 21.06 -1.10
C PRO A 170 -11.32 20.90 -2.60
N ARG A 171 -12.45 21.43 -3.10
CA ARG A 171 -12.94 21.23 -4.50
C ARG A 171 -12.15 22.00 -5.58
N GLY A 172 -11.05 22.67 -5.25
CA GLY A 172 -10.24 23.43 -6.22
C GLY A 172 -8.87 23.84 -5.65
N LEU A 173 -8.02 24.44 -6.48
CA LEU A 173 -6.82 25.13 -6.02
C LEU A 173 -7.23 26.19 -4.97
N PRO A 174 -6.51 26.31 -3.85
CA PRO A 174 -6.85 27.25 -2.81
C PRO A 174 -6.94 28.66 -3.41
N ASN A 175 -8.13 29.26 -3.30
CA ASN A 175 -8.31 30.66 -3.61
C ASN A 175 -7.47 31.43 -2.57
N ALA A 176 -6.60 32.34 -3.01
CA ALA A 176 -5.57 33.02 -2.19
C ALA A 176 -6.10 33.87 -1.00
N ALA A 177 -7.40 33.83 -0.71
CA ALA A 177 -8.09 34.61 0.31
C ALA A 177 -8.42 33.84 1.60
N SER A 178 -8.20 32.52 1.66
CA SER A 178 -8.35 31.74 2.90
C SER A 178 -7.01 31.13 3.27
N ALA A 179 -6.34 31.67 4.28
CA ALA A 179 -5.12 31.09 4.82
C ALA A 179 -5.49 29.77 5.53
N THR A 180 -5.39 28.66 4.81
CA THR A 180 -5.47 27.33 5.42
C THR A 180 -4.39 27.25 6.51
N PRO A 181 -4.71 26.81 7.75
CA PRO A 181 -3.70 26.63 8.80
C PRO A 181 -2.55 25.73 8.31
N PRO A 182 -1.32 25.88 8.84
CA PRO A 182 -0.20 24.98 8.55
C PRO A 182 -0.58 23.50 8.73
N ALA A 183 0.02 22.62 7.94
CA ALA A 183 -0.37 21.22 7.89
C ALA A 183 -0.12 20.48 9.22
N LEU A 184 0.98 20.78 9.92
CA LEU A 184 1.26 20.27 11.26
C LEU A 184 0.22 20.73 12.30
N ASP A 185 -0.31 21.94 12.17
CA ASP A 185 -1.36 22.45 13.06
C ASP A 185 -2.69 21.73 12.79
N ARG A 186 -3.04 21.52 11.51
CA ARG A 186 -4.23 20.74 11.13
C ARG A 186 -4.15 19.30 11.65
N LEU A 187 -2.98 18.67 11.49
CA LEU A 187 -2.71 17.31 11.94
C LEU A 187 -2.94 17.15 13.45
N THR A 188 -2.63 18.16 14.26
CA THR A 188 -2.84 18.13 15.71
C THR A 188 -4.31 18.24 16.10
N ALA A 189 -5.13 18.89 15.27
CA ALA A 189 -6.56 19.08 15.51
C ALA A 189 -7.43 17.94 14.96
N GLU A 190 -6.90 17.17 14.02
CA GLU A 190 -7.61 16.12 13.30
C GLU A 190 -7.77 14.83 14.13
N ARG A 191 -8.93 14.19 14.01
CA ARG A 191 -9.24 12.89 14.63
C ARG A 191 -9.37 11.76 13.61
N ASN A 192 -9.47 12.08 12.33
CA ASN A 192 -9.49 11.13 11.23
C ASN A 192 -8.04 10.76 10.83
N PRO A 193 -7.60 9.51 11.04
CA PRO A 193 -6.23 9.09 10.75
C PRO A 193 -5.88 9.19 9.25
N MET A 194 -6.85 9.03 8.33
CA MET A 194 -6.58 9.23 6.90
C MET A 194 -6.27 10.70 6.60
N THR A 195 -7.02 11.64 7.16
CA THR A 195 -6.74 13.07 6.98
C THR A 195 -5.41 13.45 7.63
N ALA A 196 -5.09 12.90 8.81
CA ALA A 196 -3.79 13.10 9.45
C ALA A 196 -2.62 12.61 8.58
N VAL A 197 -2.75 11.46 7.90
CA VAL A 197 -1.75 10.97 6.93
C VAL A 197 -1.58 11.94 5.75
N LEU A 198 -2.67 12.49 5.21
CA LEU A 198 -2.61 13.49 4.13
C LEU A 198 -1.92 14.78 4.59
N ASP A 199 -2.32 15.30 5.76
CA ASP A 199 -1.73 16.50 6.34
C ASP A 199 -0.24 16.30 6.69
N PHE A 200 0.16 15.11 7.15
CA PHE A 200 1.58 14.81 7.35
C PHE A 200 2.36 14.79 6.03
N GLY A 201 1.77 14.24 4.97
CA GLY A 201 2.35 14.27 3.62
C GLY A 201 2.51 15.68 3.05
N ASP A 202 1.55 16.58 3.33
CA ASP A 202 1.66 17.99 2.99
C ASP A 202 2.70 18.72 3.87
N ALA A 203 2.77 18.42 5.17
CA ALA A 203 3.78 18.98 6.06
C ALA A 203 5.21 18.63 5.61
N LEU A 204 5.45 17.40 5.16
CA LEU A 204 6.75 17.00 4.60
C LEU A 204 7.14 17.75 3.34
N ARG A 205 6.16 18.29 2.59
CA ARG A 205 6.39 19.02 1.34
C ARG A 205 6.53 20.52 1.58
N ASP A 206 5.70 21.07 2.45
CA ASP A 206 5.44 22.50 2.52
C ASP A 206 6.06 23.16 3.77
N GLU A 207 6.42 22.38 4.80
CA GLU A 207 6.94 22.92 6.06
C GLU A 207 8.45 22.66 6.26
N PRO A 208 9.15 23.52 7.02
CA PRO A 208 10.56 23.28 7.35
C PRO A 208 10.74 21.96 8.10
N VAL A 209 11.67 21.12 7.64
CA VAL A 209 11.98 19.81 8.24
C VAL A 209 12.21 19.88 9.76
N GLY A 210 12.82 20.97 10.25
CA GLY A 210 13.04 21.16 11.68
C GLY A 210 11.75 21.18 12.51
N HIS A 211 10.66 21.73 11.98
CA HIS A 211 9.36 21.73 12.63
C HIS A 211 8.74 20.34 12.63
N VAL A 212 8.82 19.63 11.50
CA VAL A 212 8.31 18.26 11.39
C VAL A 212 9.04 17.33 12.38
N LEU A 213 10.37 17.38 12.41
CA LEU A 213 11.19 16.58 13.34
C LEU A 213 10.93 16.90 14.80
N ALA A 214 10.63 18.15 15.15
CA ALA A 214 10.29 18.54 16.52
C ALA A 214 8.96 17.93 16.98
N ARG A 215 8.01 17.66 16.07
CA ARG A 215 6.72 17.04 16.37
C ARG A 215 6.74 15.52 16.23
N LEU A 216 7.63 14.98 15.41
CA LEU A 216 7.70 13.57 15.06
C LEU A 216 7.68 12.60 16.26
N PRO A 217 8.40 12.84 17.39
CA PRO A 217 8.32 11.93 18.54
C PRO A 217 6.90 11.72 19.07
N VAL A 218 6.06 12.75 19.05
CA VAL A 218 4.65 12.64 19.44
C VAL A 218 3.83 11.93 18.36
N LEU A 219 4.12 12.20 17.09
CA LEU A 219 3.44 11.58 15.95
C LEU A 219 3.73 10.08 15.84
N LEU A 220 4.91 9.63 16.26
CA LEU A 220 5.24 8.19 16.33
C LEU A 220 4.54 7.47 17.51
N GLN A 221 3.84 8.22 18.39
CA GLN A 221 3.06 7.69 19.51
C GLN A 221 1.54 7.68 19.25
N VAL A 222 1.10 7.94 18.01
CA VAL A 222 -0.33 7.84 17.64
C VAL A 222 -0.91 6.48 18.01
N LYS A 223 -2.19 6.47 18.39
CA LYS A 223 -2.89 5.27 18.87
C LYS A 223 -3.20 4.30 17.73
N ASP A 224 -3.53 4.83 16.56
CA ASP A 224 -3.81 4.03 15.38
C ASP A 224 -2.49 3.52 14.77
N LEU A 225 -2.34 2.20 14.71
CA LEU A 225 -1.12 1.56 14.22
C LEU A 225 -0.98 1.60 12.70
N HIS A 226 -2.08 1.73 11.97
CA HIS A 226 -2.06 1.94 10.53
C HIS A 226 -1.61 3.36 10.20
N GLU A 227 -2.04 4.34 11.00
CA GLU A 227 -1.56 5.72 10.92
C GLU A 227 -0.06 5.79 11.16
N LEU A 228 0.43 5.13 12.22
CA LEU A 228 1.86 5.01 12.47
C LEU A 228 2.61 4.40 11.28
N SER A 229 2.09 3.32 10.70
CA SER A 229 2.74 2.65 9.56
C SER A 229 2.84 3.60 8.35
N ALA A 230 1.79 4.38 8.08
CA ALA A 230 1.77 5.37 7.02
C ALA A 230 2.70 6.57 7.30
N ILE A 231 2.78 7.04 8.54
CA ILE A 231 3.73 8.10 8.97
C ILE A 231 5.17 7.62 8.76
N VAL A 232 5.52 6.41 9.20
CA VAL A 232 6.85 5.83 9.00
C VAL A 232 7.17 5.69 7.50
N PHE A 233 6.21 5.24 6.69
CA PHE A 233 6.38 5.21 5.24
C PHE A 233 6.70 6.60 4.69
N LEU A 234 5.95 7.63 5.08
CA LEU A 234 6.12 8.99 4.60
C LEU A 234 7.45 9.61 5.05
N CYS A 235 7.89 9.34 6.27
CA CYS A 235 9.22 9.73 6.76
C CYS A 235 10.36 9.20 5.88
N LEU A 236 10.19 8.01 5.29
CA LEU A 236 11.25 7.30 4.54
C LEU A 236 11.14 7.50 3.02
N SER A 237 9.93 7.58 2.48
CA SER A 237 9.68 7.68 1.03
C SER A 237 9.02 8.99 0.59
N GLY A 238 8.35 9.70 1.49
CA GLY A 238 7.70 10.99 1.21
C GLY A 238 8.59 12.21 1.48
N SER A 239 9.62 12.06 2.32
CA SER A 239 10.58 13.12 2.66
C SER A 239 11.68 13.31 1.60
N HIS A 240 12.29 14.50 1.64
CA HIS A 240 13.49 14.83 0.88
C HIS A 240 14.66 13.92 1.26
N ALA A 241 15.48 13.55 0.27
CA ALA A 241 16.50 12.51 0.44
C ALA A 241 17.56 12.87 1.49
N GLU A 242 17.94 14.15 1.55
CA GLU A 242 18.89 14.73 2.50
C GLU A 242 18.41 14.68 3.96
N ASP A 243 17.09 14.65 4.18
CA ASP A 243 16.50 14.70 5.52
C ASP A 243 16.23 13.31 6.11
N ARG A 244 16.13 12.28 5.27
CA ARG A 244 15.80 10.90 5.68
C ARG A 244 16.65 10.35 6.82
N PRO A 245 17.98 10.58 6.90
CA PRO A 245 18.77 10.10 8.04
C PRO A 245 18.23 10.62 9.38
N ARG A 246 17.80 11.89 9.44
CA ARG A 246 17.25 12.51 10.66
C ARG A 246 15.90 11.90 11.05
N PHE A 247 15.12 11.48 10.05
CA PHE A 247 13.88 10.75 10.28
C PHE A 247 14.14 9.33 10.79
N VAL A 248 15.17 8.65 10.27
CA VAL A 248 15.60 7.32 10.76
C VAL A 248 16.04 7.41 12.22
N ASP A 249 16.83 8.42 12.60
CA ASP A 249 17.24 8.62 14.01
C ASP A 249 16.04 8.70 14.96
N ALA A 250 14.98 9.41 14.55
CA ALA A 250 13.75 9.52 15.34
C ALA A 250 12.94 8.21 15.40
N ILE A 251 12.92 7.44 14.30
CA ILE A 251 12.29 6.12 14.24
C ILE A 251 13.06 5.13 15.14
N ASP A 252 14.38 5.13 15.11
CA ASP A 252 15.23 4.28 15.94
C ASP A 252 15.07 4.59 17.44
N ALA A 253 14.95 5.87 17.79
CA ALA A 253 14.60 6.29 19.14
C ALA A 253 13.21 5.77 19.56
N ALA A 254 12.22 5.82 18.67
CA ALA A 254 10.88 5.29 18.94
C ALA A 254 10.87 3.76 19.10
N ILE A 255 11.63 3.03 18.28
CA ILE A 255 11.83 1.57 18.41
C ILE A 255 12.45 1.23 19.76
N SER A 256 13.52 1.93 20.12
CA SER A 256 14.25 1.70 21.37
C SER A 256 13.40 2.00 22.61
N GLY A 257 12.55 3.03 22.53
CA GLY A 257 11.73 3.52 23.63
C GLY A 257 10.39 2.80 23.86
N THR A 258 10.01 1.83 23.01
CA THR A 258 8.71 1.14 23.14
C THR A 258 8.86 -0.35 23.46
N ASP A 259 8.03 -0.85 24.38
CA ASP A 259 7.85 -2.29 24.63
C ASP A 259 6.63 -2.86 23.88
N ASP A 260 5.88 -2.01 23.18
CA ASP A 260 4.67 -2.38 22.45
C ASP A 260 5.03 -3.13 21.16
N ARG A 261 4.79 -4.44 21.17
CA ARG A 261 5.08 -5.35 20.05
C ARG A 261 4.28 -5.00 18.79
N ALA A 262 3.04 -4.51 18.94
CA ALA A 262 2.21 -4.14 17.81
C ALA A 262 2.71 -2.84 17.16
N ARG A 263 3.23 -1.91 17.98
CA ARG A 263 3.90 -0.69 17.50
C ARG A 263 5.17 -0.99 16.72
N LEU A 264 6.01 -1.91 17.21
CA LEU A 264 7.20 -2.35 16.48
C LEU A 264 6.82 -2.95 15.11
N LEU A 265 5.75 -3.75 15.06
CA LEU A 265 5.29 -4.34 13.81
C LEU A 265 4.75 -3.30 12.81
N ALA A 266 4.01 -2.30 13.30
CA ALA A 266 3.56 -1.16 12.47
C ALA A 266 4.74 -0.38 11.86
N ILE A 267 5.78 -0.10 12.65
CA ILE A 267 7.02 0.51 12.15
C ILE A 267 7.66 -0.37 11.07
N ALA A 268 7.69 -1.69 11.27
CA ALA A 268 8.23 -2.64 10.28
C ALA A 268 7.44 -2.61 8.96
N TYR A 269 6.10 -2.57 9.00
CA TYR A 269 5.29 -2.46 7.79
C TYR A 269 5.53 -1.15 7.04
N GLY A 270 5.60 -0.02 7.76
CA GLY A 270 5.94 1.29 7.20
C GLY A 270 7.28 1.30 6.48
N ALA A 271 8.33 0.85 7.17
CA ALA A 271 9.69 0.80 6.62
C ALA A 271 9.81 -0.17 5.44
N PHE A 272 9.17 -1.34 5.53
CA PHE A 272 9.19 -2.30 4.43
C PHE A 272 8.48 -1.75 3.19
N ALA A 273 7.30 -1.15 3.35
CA ALA A 273 6.57 -0.53 2.25
C ALA A 273 7.36 0.59 1.58
N ALA A 274 8.05 1.43 2.37
CA ALA A 274 8.93 2.47 1.84
C ALA A 274 10.05 1.87 0.98
N GLY A 275 10.67 0.78 1.45
CA GLY A 275 11.68 0.05 0.69
C GLY A 275 11.18 -0.53 -0.64
N ARG A 276 9.88 -0.67 -0.85
CA ARG A 276 9.25 -1.24 -2.06
C ARG A 276 8.56 -0.20 -2.95
N ALA A 277 8.47 1.06 -2.53
CA ALA A 277 7.67 2.08 -3.21
C ALA A 277 8.04 2.31 -4.68
N GLN A 278 9.30 2.06 -5.07
CA GLN A 278 9.78 2.28 -6.44
C GLN A 278 10.28 0.99 -7.11
N PRO A 279 9.91 0.75 -8.39
CA PRO A 279 10.40 -0.39 -9.14
C PRO A 279 11.88 -0.20 -9.53
N VAL A 280 12.62 -1.31 -9.63
CA VAL A 280 13.95 -1.33 -10.27
C VAL A 280 13.80 -1.00 -11.78
N PRO A 281 14.65 -0.14 -12.38
CA PRO A 281 15.86 0.50 -11.83
C PRO A 281 15.65 1.86 -11.17
N PHE A 282 14.41 2.38 -11.13
CA PHE A 282 14.09 3.69 -10.55
C PHE A 282 14.11 3.71 -9.02
N ARG A 283 14.46 2.58 -8.39
CA ARG A 283 14.54 2.46 -6.95
C ARG A 283 15.66 3.34 -6.42
N ASP A 284 15.31 4.17 -5.45
CA ASP A 284 16.28 4.93 -4.68
C ASP A 284 17.25 4.00 -3.93
N THR A 285 18.47 3.90 -4.43
CA THR A 285 19.51 3.05 -3.84
C THR A 285 20.00 3.58 -2.50
N THR A 286 19.85 4.89 -2.25
CA THR A 286 20.20 5.53 -0.96
C THR A 286 19.24 5.15 0.15
N LEU A 287 18.01 4.75 -0.18
CA LEU A 287 17.01 4.33 0.79
C LEU A 287 17.27 2.91 1.33
N THR A 288 17.95 2.05 0.57
CA THR A 288 18.21 0.66 0.99
C THR A 288 18.99 0.53 2.30
N PRO A 289 20.14 1.23 2.51
CA PRO A 289 20.83 1.17 3.80
C PRO A 289 19.96 1.70 4.95
N LEU A 290 19.24 2.80 4.75
CA LEU A 290 18.35 3.39 5.77
C LEU A 290 17.24 2.43 6.20
N ILE A 291 16.61 1.72 5.26
CA ILE A 291 15.64 0.68 5.61
C ILE A 291 16.33 -0.44 6.40
N ASN A 292 17.52 -0.86 6.00
CA ASN A 292 18.25 -1.90 6.73
C ASN A 292 18.59 -1.47 8.16
N ASP A 293 18.98 -0.21 8.39
CA ASP A 293 19.28 0.32 9.73
C ASP A 293 18.06 0.22 10.65
N VAL A 294 16.89 0.65 10.18
CA VAL A 294 15.61 0.48 10.90
C VAL A 294 15.35 -0.99 11.21
N PHE A 295 15.59 -1.91 10.26
CA PHE A 295 15.41 -3.34 10.50
C PHE A 295 16.46 -3.96 11.44
N VAL A 296 17.68 -3.41 11.52
CA VAL A 296 18.65 -3.79 12.56
C VAL A 296 18.12 -3.39 13.94
N ALA A 297 17.64 -2.16 14.10
CA ALA A 297 17.06 -1.69 15.36
C ALA A 297 15.83 -2.53 15.77
N LEU A 298 14.92 -2.80 14.84
CA LEU A 298 13.76 -3.67 15.05
C LEU A 298 14.19 -5.07 15.50
N LYS A 299 15.15 -5.70 14.81
CA LYS A 299 15.63 -7.05 15.12
C LYS A 299 16.24 -7.13 16.52
N GLN A 300 17.02 -6.14 16.91
CA GLN A 300 17.60 -6.05 18.25
C GLN A 300 16.49 -5.90 19.31
N ARG A 301 15.54 -5.00 19.08
CA ARG A 301 14.45 -4.73 20.03
C ARG A 301 13.50 -5.90 20.18
N THR A 302 13.07 -6.53 19.08
CA THR A 302 12.21 -7.72 19.12
C THR A 302 12.89 -8.88 19.83
N SER A 303 14.20 -9.04 19.65
CA SER A 303 14.99 -10.05 20.37
C SER A 303 15.03 -9.78 21.88
N ALA A 304 15.29 -8.53 22.28
CA ALA A 304 15.30 -8.13 23.69
C ALA A 304 13.95 -8.35 24.40
N LEU A 305 12.84 -8.21 23.66
CA LEU A 305 11.47 -8.41 24.17
C LEU A 305 10.98 -9.87 24.07
N GLY A 306 11.81 -10.79 23.58
CA GLY A 306 11.46 -12.20 23.37
C GLY A 306 10.28 -12.39 22.42
N VAL A 307 10.16 -11.54 21.38
CA VAL A 307 9.08 -11.66 20.38
C VAL A 307 9.34 -12.90 19.51
N PRO A 308 8.36 -13.79 19.33
CA PRO A 308 8.52 -14.94 18.45
C PRO A 308 8.74 -14.53 16.98
N THR A 309 9.81 -15.05 16.37
CA THR A 309 10.16 -14.80 14.95
C THR A 309 10.19 -16.08 14.12
N GLY A 310 9.41 -17.09 14.52
CA GLY A 310 9.30 -18.37 13.83
C GLY A 310 8.49 -18.31 12.53
N GLU A 311 8.54 -19.37 11.74
CA GLU A 311 7.83 -19.50 10.47
C GLU A 311 6.32 -19.23 10.63
N GLY A 312 5.74 -18.51 9.67
CA GLY A 312 4.35 -18.04 9.72
C GLY A 312 4.15 -16.70 10.42
N SER A 313 5.18 -16.13 11.05
CA SER A 313 5.12 -14.76 11.58
C SER A 313 5.58 -13.72 10.55
N PRO A 314 5.07 -12.47 10.62
CA PRO A 314 5.61 -11.36 9.81
C PRO A 314 7.11 -11.13 10.04
N TRP A 315 7.58 -11.32 11.28
CA TRP A 315 9.00 -11.17 11.64
C TRP A 315 9.90 -12.16 10.93
N TYR A 316 9.45 -13.40 10.75
CA TYR A 316 10.18 -14.40 9.95
C TYR A 316 10.29 -13.96 8.49
N GLU A 317 9.22 -13.43 7.91
CA GLU A 317 9.29 -12.91 6.55
C GLU A 317 10.29 -11.76 6.43
N PHE A 318 10.24 -10.77 7.34
CA PHE A 318 11.17 -9.64 7.33
C PHE A 318 12.63 -10.07 7.50
N PHE A 319 12.94 -10.81 8.57
CA PHE A 319 14.33 -11.10 8.94
C PHE A 319 14.94 -12.27 8.16
N THR A 320 14.13 -13.25 7.75
CA THR A 320 14.64 -14.47 7.09
C THR A 320 14.33 -14.49 5.60
N ALA A 321 13.06 -14.29 5.20
CA ALA A 321 12.69 -14.39 3.79
C ALA A 321 13.20 -13.20 2.97
N TYR A 322 13.16 -11.99 3.56
CA TYR A 322 13.66 -10.76 2.95
C TYR A 322 15.07 -10.37 3.41
N ARG A 323 15.64 -11.08 4.39
CA ARG A 323 17.01 -10.88 4.91
C ARG A 323 17.29 -9.43 5.35
N LEU A 324 16.30 -8.80 5.98
CA LEU A 324 16.43 -7.43 6.48
C LEU A 324 17.09 -7.42 7.85
N GLY A 325 17.88 -6.37 8.10
CA GLY A 325 18.66 -6.25 9.34
C GLY A 325 19.84 -7.23 9.43
N GLU A 326 20.31 -7.76 8.30
CA GLU A 326 21.61 -8.44 8.20
C GLU A 326 22.72 -7.43 7.88
N ALA A 327 23.90 -7.61 8.47
CA ALA A 327 25.07 -6.82 8.10
C ALA A 327 25.36 -7.02 6.61
N THR A 328 25.56 -5.93 5.86
CA THR A 328 26.00 -5.96 4.46
C THR A 328 27.43 -6.48 4.38
N GLY A 329 27.60 -7.79 4.58
CA GLY A 329 28.89 -8.39 4.83
C GLY A 329 28.85 -9.89 4.97
N ASP A 330 28.01 -10.58 4.18
CA ASP A 330 28.29 -11.99 3.87
C ASP A 330 27.71 -12.34 2.49
N LYS A 331 28.40 -11.87 1.44
CA LYS A 331 28.46 -12.65 0.21
C LYS A 331 29.33 -13.85 0.52
N ARG A 332 28.74 -14.97 0.96
CA ARG A 332 29.42 -16.27 0.87
C ARG A 332 29.20 -16.86 -0.52
N PRO A 333 30.24 -17.54 -1.05
CA PRO A 333 30.44 -17.81 -2.48
C PRO A 333 29.37 -18.69 -3.12
#